data_AF-I1U700-F1
#
_entry.id   AF-I1U700-F1
#
_cell.length_a   1.000
_cell.length_b   1.000
_cell.length_c   1.000
_cell.angle_alpha   90.00
_cell.angle_beta   90.00
_cell.angle_gamma   90.00
#
_symmetry.space_group_name_H-M   'P 1'
#
loop_
_entity.id
_entity.type
_entity.pdbx_description
1 polymer ?
#
loop_
_entity_poly.entity_id
_entity_poly.type
_entity_poly.pdbx_seq_one_letter_code
_entity_poly.pdbx_strand_id
1 'polypeptide(L)'
;THSRTLMTIRGLQTVIPLMSTWWLIASLTNLALPPSINLIGELMIISSMFYWAKTTILLTAVTTLITASYTLYIFLSTQRNKTPNHLTITPNHTREHLLMALHTIPLGLLILHPNLLF
;
A
#
# COMPACT_ATOMS: atom_id res chain seq x y z
N THR A 1 15.30 7.47 -14.06
CA THR A 1 16.01 8.37 -13.11
C THR A 1 16.70 7.53 -12.05
N HIS A 2 17.95 7.84 -11.68
CA HIS A 2 18.71 7.11 -10.63
C HIS A 2 18.55 7.72 -9.21
N SER A 3 17.51 8.54 -8.97
CA SER A 3 17.28 9.20 -7.68
C SER A 3 16.19 8.50 -6.88
N ARG A 4 16.45 8.25 -5.59
CA ARG A 4 15.48 7.70 -4.62
C ARG A 4 14.59 8.78 -3.99
N THR A 5 14.73 10.03 -4.42
CA THR A 5 14.01 11.18 -3.87
C THR A 5 12.56 11.17 -4.35
N LEU A 6 11.65 10.75 -3.48
CA LEU A 6 10.22 10.58 -3.77
C LEU A 6 9.56 11.86 -4.32
N MET A 7 10.01 13.03 -3.87
CA MET A 7 9.52 14.32 -4.37
C MET A 7 9.87 14.62 -5.83
N THR A 8 10.88 13.95 -6.41
CA THR A 8 11.31 14.18 -7.80
C THR A 8 10.42 13.45 -8.80
N ILE A 9 9.70 12.41 -8.36
CA ILE A 9 8.85 11.60 -9.23
C ILE A 9 7.39 11.89 -8.83
N ARG A 10 6.71 12.70 -9.63
CA ARG A 10 5.33 13.11 -9.42
C ARG A 10 4.51 12.85 -10.68
N GLY A 11 3.25 12.49 -10.52
CA GLY A 11 2.30 12.40 -11.63
C GLY A 11 2.44 11.16 -12.49
N LEU A 12 2.97 10.08 -11.95
CA LEU A 12 3.18 8.85 -12.72
C LEU A 12 1.87 8.26 -13.27
N GLN A 13 0.71 8.60 -12.72
CA GLN A 13 -0.58 8.09 -13.20
C GLN A 13 -0.87 8.46 -14.66
N THR A 14 -0.50 9.66 -15.11
CA THR A 14 -0.75 10.09 -16.49
C THR A 14 0.22 9.47 -17.49
N VAL A 15 1.41 9.07 -17.03
CA VAL A 15 2.49 8.57 -17.89
C VAL A 15 2.51 7.05 -17.95
N ILE A 16 2.30 6.38 -16.81
CA ILE A 16 2.33 4.92 -16.68
C ILE A 16 1.10 4.46 -15.88
N PRO A 17 -0.10 4.45 -16.50
CA PRO A 17 -1.35 4.16 -15.81
C PRO A 17 -1.36 2.75 -15.21
N LEU A 18 -0.81 1.75 -15.92
CA LEU A 18 -0.79 0.37 -15.42
C LEU A 18 0.05 0.23 -14.14
N MET A 19 1.22 0.88 -14.08
CA MET A 19 2.03 0.88 -12.85
C MET A 19 1.33 1.64 -11.71
N SER A 20 0.58 2.69 -12.01
CA SER A 20 -0.22 3.39 -11.01
C SER A 20 -1.29 2.49 -10.37
N THR A 21 -1.89 1.56 -11.14
CA THR A 21 -2.85 0.59 -10.58
C THR A 21 -2.18 -0.40 -9.62
N TRP A 22 -0.97 -0.87 -9.94
CA TRP A 22 -0.20 -1.72 -9.03
C TRP A 22 0.16 -1.00 -7.73
N TRP A 23 0.55 0.27 -7.82
CA TRP A 23 0.79 1.13 -6.66
C TRP A 23 -0.47 1.35 -5.82
N LEU A 24 -1.61 1.51 -6.47
CA LEU A 24 -2.90 1.63 -5.80
C LEU A 24 -3.19 0.36 -5.01
N ILE A 25 -3.14 -0.82 -5.65
CA ILE A 25 -3.41 -2.11 -5.00
C ILE A 25 -2.47 -2.32 -3.79
N ALA A 26 -1.17 -2.07 -3.96
CA ALA A 26 -0.20 -2.18 -2.87
C ALA A 26 -0.49 -1.21 -1.71
N SER A 27 -0.87 0.04 -2.02
CA SER A 27 -1.27 1.01 -0.99
C SER A 27 -2.55 0.60 -0.28
N LEU A 28 -3.53 0.02 -0.98
CA LEU A 28 -4.78 -0.45 -0.37
C LEU A 28 -4.54 -1.65 0.56
N THR A 29 -3.66 -2.58 0.17
CA THR A 29 -3.27 -3.70 1.04
C THR A 29 -2.53 -3.23 2.29
N ASN A 30 -1.70 -2.20 2.16
CA ASN A 30 -0.96 -1.62 3.29
C ASN A 30 -1.86 -0.79 4.21
N LEU A 31 -2.88 -0.14 3.66
CA LEU A 31 -3.90 0.61 4.41
C LEU A 31 -4.85 -0.29 5.22
N ALA A 32 -4.66 -1.61 5.18
CA ALA A 32 -5.52 -2.57 5.86
C ALA A 32 -7.00 -2.35 5.51
N LEU A 33 -7.34 -2.15 4.24
CA LEU A 33 -8.75 -2.06 3.85
C LEU A 33 -9.47 -3.41 4.03
N PRO A 34 -10.77 -3.42 4.36
CA PRO A 34 -11.57 -4.65 4.36
C PRO A 34 -11.67 -5.14 2.91
N PRO A 35 -11.37 -6.39 2.52
CA PRO A 35 -11.13 -7.67 3.23
C PRO A 35 -9.65 -8.15 3.28
N SER A 36 -8.68 -7.27 3.51
CA SER A 36 -7.25 -7.63 3.51
C SER A 36 -6.80 -8.43 4.75
N ILE A 37 -5.78 -9.28 4.58
CA ILE A 37 -5.15 -10.02 5.68
C ILE A 37 -4.51 -9.07 6.70
N ASN A 38 -4.00 -7.92 6.25
CA ASN A 38 -3.38 -6.93 7.12
C ASN A 38 -4.39 -6.42 8.17
N LEU A 39 -5.64 -6.17 7.76
CA LEU A 39 -6.72 -5.81 8.68
C LEU A 39 -7.07 -6.93 9.66
N ILE A 40 -7.13 -8.18 9.19
CA ILE A 40 -7.42 -9.34 10.04
C ILE A 40 -6.35 -9.47 11.14
N GLY A 41 -5.08 -9.34 10.77
CA GLY A 41 -3.95 -9.35 11.71
C GLY A 41 -4.00 -8.18 12.70
N GLU A 42 -4.20 -6.96 12.23
CA GLU A 42 -4.31 -5.76 13.09
C GLU A 42 -5.48 -5.89 14.07
N LEU A 43 -6.65 -6.35 13.62
CA LEU A 43 -7.80 -6.57 14.51
C LEU A 43 -7.53 -7.62 15.57
N MET A 44 -6.85 -8.72 15.23
CA MET A 44 -6.47 -9.73 16.22
C MET A 44 -5.49 -9.18 17.26
N ILE A 45 -4.51 -8.37 16.86
CA ILE A 45 -3.59 -7.70 17.79
C ILE A 45 -4.37 -6.71 18.68
N ILE A 46 -5.26 -5.90 18.11
CA ILE A 46 -6.09 -4.95 18.87
C ILE A 46 -6.97 -5.70 19.88
N SER A 47 -7.57 -6.83 19.49
CA SER A 47 -8.43 -7.62 20.39
C SER A 47 -7.67 -8.21 21.58
N SER A 48 -6.47 -8.75 21.35
CA SER A 48 -5.64 -9.33 22.41
C SER A 48 -5.07 -8.27 23.36
N MET A 49 -4.63 -7.14 22.82
CA MET A 49 -4.14 -6.00 23.62
C MET A 49 -5.26 -5.36 24.43
N PHE A 50 -6.47 -5.26 23.86
CA PHE A 50 -7.64 -4.74 24.58
C PHE A 50 -8.03 -5.62 25.77
N TYR A 51 -7.92 -6.95 25.63
CA TYR A 51 -8.13 -7.88 26.75
C TYR A 51 -7.07 -7.69 27.85
N TRP A 52 -5.82 -7.43 27.47
CA TRP A 52 -4.72 -7.22 28.42
C TRP A 52 -4.85 -5.90 29.20
N ALA A 53 -5.05 -4.77 28.50
CA ALA A 53 -5.28 -3.48 29.12
C ALA A 53 -6.11 -2.57 28.21
N LYS A 54 -7.27 -2.11 28.70
CA LYS A 54 -8.22 -1.30 27.92
C LYS A 54 -7.63 0.03 27.41
N THR A 55 -6.61 0.56 28.07
CA THR A 55 -5.93 1.80 27.67
C THR A 55 -5.11 1.66 26.38
N THR A 56 -4.77 0.43 25.99
CA THR A 56 -3.97 0.17 24.79
C THR A 56 -4.71 0.50 23.48
N ILE A 57 -6.04 0.58 23.52
CA ILE A 57 -6.85 0.87 22.33
C ILE A 57 -6.59 2.26 21.74
N LEU A 58 -6.30 3.24 22.59
CA LEU A 58 -5.97 4.59 22.13
C LEU A 58 -4.64 4.58 21.37
N LEU A 59 -3.66 3.85 21.89
CA LEU A 59 -2.34 3.76 21.28
C LEU A 59 -2.41 3.04 19.93
N THR A 60 -3.12 1.91 19.85
CA THR A 60 -3.27 1.16 18.60
C THR A 60 -4.11 1.90 17.55
N ALA A 61 -5.12 2.68 17.98
CA ALA A 61 -5.88 3.54 17.08
C ALA A 61 -5.00 4.66 16.48
N VAL A 62 -4.09 5.25 17.27
CA VAL A 62 -3.15 6.26 16.76
C VAL A 62 -2.15 5.64 15.79
N THR A 63 -1.61 4.45 16.07
CA THR A 63 -0.65 3.80 15.18
C THR A 63 -1.26 3.42 13.84
N THR A 64 -2.50 2.91 13.84
CA THR A 64 -3.24 2.59 12.60
C THR A 64 -3.59 3.86 11.81
N LEU A 65 -3.92 4.96 12.47
CA LEU A 65 -4.16 6.23 11.80
C LEU A 65 -2.87 6.82 11.17
N ILE A 66 -1.74 6.73 11.86
CA ILE A 66 -0.46 7.21 11.33
C ILE A 66 -0.04 6.39 10.11
N THR A 67 -0.10 5.06 10.18
CA THR A 67 0.23 4.19 9.04
C THR A 67 -0.70 4.45 7.85
N ALA A 68 -1.99 4.64 8.10
CA ALA A 68 -2.96 5.00 7.07
C ALA A 68 -2.65 6.33 6.39
N SER A 69 -2.38 7.37 7.17
CA SER A 69 -2.07 8.71 6.64
C SER A 69 -0.76 8.72 5.83
N TYR A 70 0.27 8.00 6.30
CA TYR A 70 1.58 7.94 5.65
C TYR A 70 1.52 7.17 4.31
N THR A 71 0.83 6.03 4.28
CA THR A 71 0.69 5.23 3.05
C THR A 71 -0.08 5.99 1.98
N LEU A 72 -1.16 6.67 2.37
CA LEU A 72 -1.94 7.53 1.47
C LEU A 72 -1.10 8.72 0.99
N TYR A 73 -0.31 9.35 1.87
CA TYR A 73 0.59 10.44 1.50
C TYR A 73 1.61 10.02 0.43
N ILE A 74 2.22 8.84 0.57
CA ILE A 74 3.13 8.28 -0.43
C ILE A 74 2.41 8.10 -1.78
N PHE A 75 1.21 7.52 -1.77
CA PHE A 75 0.47 7.28 -3.01
C PHE A 75 0.11 8.60 -3.72
N LEU A 76 -0.42 9.59 -2.99
CA LEU A 76 -0.79 10.88 -3.57
C LEU A 76 0.42 11.65 -4.11
N SER A 77 1.51 11.68 -3.34
CA SER A 77 2.71 12.43 -3.71
C SER A 77 3.39 11.88 -4.96
N THR A 78 3.36 10.55 -5.17
CA THR A 78 3.95 9.89 -6.34
C THR A 78 3.03 9.86 -7.56
N GLN A 79 1.74 9.54 -7.39
CA GLN A 79 0.83 9.24 -8.50
C GLN A 79 0.00 10.44 -8.99
N ARG A 80 -0.50 11.29 -8.09
CA ARG A 80 -1.59 12.25 -8.41
C ARG A 80 -1.16 13.68 -8.72
N ASN A 81 0.08 14.06 -8.41
CA ASN A 81 0.59 15.41 -8.64
C ASN A 81 0.93 15.69 -10.11
N LYS A 82 1.10 16.96 -10.50
CA LYS A 82 1.50 17.31 -11.88
C LYS A 82 2.89 16.77 -12.20
N THR A 83 3.05 16.15 -13.38
CA THR A 83 4.33 15.65 -13.87
C THR A 83 5.32 16.78 -14.10
N PRO A 84 6.56 16.69 -13.60
CA PRO A 84 7.61 17.63 -13.95
C PRO A 84 7.93 17.55 -15.45
N ASN A 85 7.88 18.68 -16.17
CA ASN A 85 8.12 18.74 -17.62
C ASN A 85 9.54 18.30 -18.04
N HIS A 86 10.50 18.22 -17.11
CA HIS A 86 11.89 17.83 -17.39
C HIS A 86 12.11 16.31 -17.38
N LEU A 87 11.12 15.51 -16.97
CA LEU A 87 11.32 14.06 -16.84
C LEU A 87 10.96 13.32 -18.12
N THR A 88 11.97 12.71 -18.74
CA THR A 88 11.79 11.67 -19.74
C THR A 88 11.56 10.34 -19.02
N ILE A 89 10.31 9.89 -18.99
CA ILE A 89 9.90 8.65 -18.37
C ILE A 89 9.75 7.60 -19.47
N THR A 90 10.52 6.52 -19.38
CA THR A 90 10.39 5.36 -20.26
C THR A 90 9.20 4.50 -19.81
N PRO A 91 8.48 3.85 -20.74
CA PRO A 91 7.43 2.91 -20.38
C PRO A 91 7.99 1.73 -19.59
N ASN A 92 7.18 1.17 -18.69
CA ASN A 92 7.59 0.04 -17.87
C ASN A 92 7.77 -1.24 -18.69
N HIS A 93 8.72 -2.05 -18.27
CA HIS A 93 8.98 -3.35 -18.88
C HIS A 93 8.01 -4.41 -18.37
N THR A 94 7.75 -5.42 -19.19
CA THR A 94 6.89 -6.58 -18.85
C THR A 94 7.37 -7.30 -17.59
N ARG A 95 8.67 -7.36 -17.35
CA ARG A 95 9.28 -7.92 -16.13
C ARG A 95 8.76 -7.26 -14.85
N GLU A 96 8.56 -5.95 -14.86
CA GLU A 96 8.11 -5.21 -13.69
C GLU A 96 6.64 -5.49 -13.39
N HIS A 97 5.82 -5.63 -14.43
CA HIS A 97 4.43 -6.05 -14.28
C HIS A 97 4.31 -7.49 -13.79
N LEU A 98 5.14 -8.41 -14.29
CA LEU A 98 5.20 -9.78 -13.79
C LEU A 98 5.57 -9.82 -12.30
N LEU A 99 6.55 -9.01 -11.89
CA LEU A 99 6.95 -8.93 -10.49
C LEU A 99 5.79 -8.45 -9.61
N MET A 100 5.09 -7.38 -10.01
CA MET A 100 3.94 -6.88 -9.25
C MET A 100 2.79 -7.89 -9.22
N ALA A 101 2.53 -8.59 -10.33
CA ALA A 101 1.53 -9.65 -10.39
C ALA A 101 1.88 -10.81 -9.43
N LEU A 102 3.14 -11.25 -9.42
CA LEU A 102 3.60 -12.32 -8.51
C LEU A 102 3.51 -11.94 -7.02
N HIS A 103 3.50 -10.66 -6.66
CA HIS A 103 3.28 -10.23 -5.27
C HIS A 103 1.79 -10.13 -4.94
N THR A 104 0.98 -9.59 -5.86
CA THR A 104 -0.44 -9.32 -5.62
C THR A 104 -1.33 -10.56 -5.75
N ILE A 105 -0.99 -11.51 -6.62
CA ILE A 105 -1.75 -12.76 -6.80
C ILE A 105 -1.76 -13.61 -5.51
N PRO A 106 -0.62 -13.90 -4.86
CA PRO A 106 -0.62 -14.64 -3.59
C PRO A 106 -1.37 -13.89 -2.49
N LEU A 107 -1.22 -12.57 -2.42
CA LEU A 107 -1.96 -11.73 -1.48
C LEU A 107 -3.48 -11.85 -1.69
N GLY A 108 -3.94 -11.80 -2.94
CA GLY A 108 -5.35 -11.99 -3.29
C GLY A 108 -5.85 -13.40 -2.97
N LEU A 109 -5.03 -14.43 -3.18
CA LEU A 109 -5.39 -15.81 -2.85
C LEU A 109 -5.54 -16.03 -1.35
N LEU A 110 -4.65 -15.44 -0.54
CA LEU A 110 -4.73 -15.49 0.92
C LEU A 110 -5.95 -14.72 1.46
N ILE A 111 -6.42 -13.68 0.77
CA ILE A 111 -7.68 -12.99 1.12
C ILE A 111 -8.90 -13.91 0.94
N LEU A 112 -8.89 -14.77 -0.09
CA LEU A 112 -9.99 -15.71 -0.36
C LEU A 112 -10.03 -16.86 0.65
N HIS A 113 -8.86 -17.31 1.12
CA HIS A 113 -8.73 -18.38 2.10
C HIS A 113 -7.88 -17.95 3.31
N PRO A 114 -8.43 -17.10 4.21
CA PRO A 114 -7.69 -16.63 5.38
C PRO A 114 -7.35 -17.75 6.37
N ASN A 115 -8.11 -18.85 6.34
CA ASN A 115 -7.89 -20.05 7.17
C ASN A 115 -6.56 -20.77 6.88
N LEU A 116 -5.82 -20.39 5.82
CA LEU A 116 -4.48 -20.93 5.57
C LEU A 116 -3.43 -20.33 6.50
N LEU A 117 -3.71 -19.17 7.13
CA LEU A 117 -2.79 -18.47 8.03
C LEU A 117 -3.25 -18.50 9.49
N PHE A 118 -4.55 -18.68 9.74
CA PHE A 118 -5.20 -18.68 11.06
C PHE A 118 -6.03 -19.94 11.22
#